data_AF-A0AAJ1QN01-F1
#
_entry.id   AF-A0AAJ1QN01-F1
#
_cell.length_a   1.000
_cell.length_b   1.000
_cell.length_c   1.000
_cell.angle_alpha   90.00
_cell.angle_beta   90.00
_cell.angle_gamma   90.00
#
_symmetry.space_group_name_H-M   'P 1'
#
loop_
_entity.id
_entity.type
_entity.pdbx_description
1 polymer ?
#
loop_
_entity_poly.entity_id
_entity_poly.type
_entity_poly.pdbx_seq_one_letter_code
_entity_poly.pdbx_strand_id
1 'polypeptide(L)'
;MNDIHNHVLKVIDFMKTGHKTCFVKVIGFDAESGQDFEGEVKFVGDLPFGDLIHPERSHLSSSCREFVRHDLLHRYRQGQFE
;
A
#
# COMPACT_ATOMS: atom_id res chain seq x y z
N MET A 1 12.56 -0.64 -18.75
CA MET A 1 11.21 -0.12 -19.03
C MET A 1 10.69 0.39 -17.70
N ASN A 2 10.87 1.69 -17.42
CA ASN A 2 10.39 2.33 -16.21
C ASN A 2 9.01 2.88 -16.54
N ASP A 3 7.98 2.29 -15.96
CA ASP A 3 6.62 2.77 -16.07
C ASP A 3 6.53 4.11 -15.31
N ILE A 4 6.49 5.22 -16.05
CA ILE A 4 6.50 6.60 -15.54
C ILE A 4 5.06 7.01 -15.18
N HIS A 5 4.29 6.12 -14.56
CA HIS A 5 3.11 6.57 -13.85
C HIS A 5 3.63 7.03 -12.49
N ASN A 6 3.64 8.35 -12.31
CA ASN A 6 4.22 9.06 -11.17
C ASN A 6 3.38 8.84 -9.90
N HIS A 7 3.06 7.58 -9.60
CA HIS A 7 2.27 7.17 -8.45
C HIS A 7 3.03 7.57 -7.19
N VAL A 8 2.33 8.27 -6.31
CA VAL A 8 2.89 8.68 -5.03
C VAL A 8 2.27 7.79 -3.96
N LEU A 9 3.09 7.24 -3.08
CA LEU A 9 2.64 6.51 -1.91
C LEU A 9 3.39 6.99 -0.67
N LYS A 10 2.65 7.48 0.31
CA LYS A 10 3.15 7.93 1.61
C LYS A 10 2.48 7.14 2.72
N VAL A 11 3.29 6.66 3.66
CA VAL A 11 2.78 6.10 4.91
C VAL A 11 2.48 7.26 5.85
N ILE A 12 1.26 7.31 6.36
CA ILE A 12 0.83 8.33 7.32
C ILE A 12 0.98 7.83 8.73
N ASP A 13 0.58 6.58 8.97
CA ASP A 13 0.60 5.99 10.29
C ASP A 13 0.78 4.48 10.19
N PHE A 14 1.28 3.85 11.24
CA PHE A 14 1.28 2.41 11.35
C PHE A 14 1.09 1.99 12.80
N MET A 15 0.31 0.94 13.00
CA MET A 15 0.00 0.37 14.29
C MET A 15 0.26 -1.13 14.27
N LYS A 16 1.25 -1.55 15.07
CA LYS A 16 1.55 -2.96 15.30
C LYS A 16 0.73 -3.47 16.47
N THR A 17 0.02 -4.57 16.27
CA THR A 17 -0.67 -5.29 17.34
C THR A 17 0.13 -6.53 17.72
N GLY A 18 0.04 -6.94 18.98
CA GLY A 18 0.84 -8.04 19.55
C GLY A 18 0.68 -9.40 18.86
N HIS A 19 -0.29 -9.56 17.95
CA HIS A 19 -0.59 -10.82 17.27
C HIS A 19 0.06 -10.92 15.87
N LYS A 20 1.27 -10.36 15.70
CA LYS A 20 1.98 -10.31 14.40
C LYS A 20 1.19 -9.63 13.28
N THR A 21 0.34 -8.67 13.63
CA THR A 21 -0.38 -7.89 12.62
C THR A 21 -0.01 -6.43 12.72
N CYS A 22 0.26 -5.80 11.57
CA CYS A 22 0.56 -4.38 11.48
C CYS A 22 -0.45 -3.73 10.57
N PHE A 23 -1.15 -2.72 11.05
CA PHE A 23 -2.00 -1.87 10.23
C PHE A 23 -1.16 -0.70 9.77
N VAL A 24 -1.11 -0.44 8.47
CA VAL A 24 -0.33 0.64 7.87
C VAL A 24 -1.30 1.52 7.12
N LYS A 25 -1.53 2.72 7.63
CA LYS A 25 -2.34 3.73 6.97
C LYS A 25 -1.48 4.46 5.95
N VAL A 26 -1.96 4.49 4.71
CA VAL A 26 -1.27 5.12 3.59
C VAL A 26 -2.18 6.08 2.85
N ILE A 27 -1.57 7.11 2.30
CA ILE A 27 -2.18 7.96 1.31
C ILE A 27 -1.32 7.99 0.07
N GLY A 28 -1.93 8.28 -1.06
CA GLY A 28 -1.18 8.39 -2.28
C GLY A 28 -1.94 9.13 -3.36
N PHE A 29 -1.30 9.17 -4.53
CA PHE A 29 -1.87 9.75 -5.72
C PHE A 29 -1.74 8.74 -6.85
N ASP A 30 -2.87 8.39 -7.43
CA ASP A 30 -2.96 7.55 -8.61
C ASP A 30 -2.80 8.46 -9.84
N ALA A 31 -1.65 8.37 -10.51
CA ALA A 31 -1.35 9.16 -11.69
C ALA A 31 -2.14 8.71 -12.94
N GLU A 32 -2.65 7.47 -12.96
CA GLU A 32 -3.42 6.92 -14.07
C GLU A 32 -4.87 7.40 -13.99
N SER A 33 -5.46 7.38 -12.79
CA SER A 33 -6.80 7.91 -12.52
C SER A 33 -6.81 9.42 -12.22
N GLY A 34 -5.65 10.03 -11.99
CA GLY A 34 -5.49 11.44 -11.64
C GLY A 34 -6.12 11.82 -10.30
N GLN A 35 -6.23 10.88 -9.36
CA GLN A 35 -6.96 11.03 -8.10
C GLN A 35 -6.11 10.66 -6.90
N ASP A 36 -6.28 11.39 -5.80
CA ASP A 36 -5.74 10.98 -4.51
C ASP A 36 -6.51 9.78 -3.95
N PHE A 37 -5.81 9.00 -3.13
CA PHE A 37 -6.37 7.85 -2.45
C PHE A 37 -5.89 7.81 -1.01
N GLU A 38 -6.77 7.34 -0.13
CA GLU A 38 -6.44 6.96 1.24
C GLU A 38 -6.82 5.49 1.41
N GLY A 39 -5.96 4.73 2.08
CA GLY A 39 -6.25 3.34 2.41
C GLY A 39 -5.47 2.84 3.60
N GLU A 40 -5.92 1.73 4.13
CA GLU A 40 -5.22 1.01 5.17
C GLU A 40 -4.83 -0.37 4.65
N VAL A 41 -3.60 -0.77 4.94
CA VAL A 41 -3.07 -2.09 4.61
C VAL A 41 -2.69 -2.79 5.90
N LYS A 42 -3.38 -3.88 6.19
CA LYS A 42 -3.11 -4.80 7.27
C LYS A 42 -2.12 -5.86 6.81
N PHE A 43 -0.93 -5.87 7.38
CA PHE A 43 0.00 -6.96 7.30
C PHE A 43 -0.32 -8.02 8.35
N VAL A 44 -0.32 -9.29 7.94
CA VAL A 44 -0.45 -10.45 8.81
C VAL A 44 0.76 -11.35 8.53
N GLY A 45 1.80 -11.22 9.35
CA GLY A 45 3.14 -11.69 8.98
C GLY A 45 3.60 -11.02 7.68
N ASP A 46 4.10 -11.81 6.72
CA ASP A 46 4.60 -11.33 5.42
C ASP A 46 3.52 -11.04 4.37
N LEU A 47 2.24 -11.21 4.71
CA LEU A 47 1.13 -11.06 3.77
C LEU A 47 0.40 -9.72 4.00
N PRO A 48 0.41 -8.80 3.02
CA PRO A 48 -0.39 -7.59 3.06
C PRO A 48 -1.84 -7.90 2.64
N PHE A 49 -2.79 -7.34 3.38
CA PHE A 49 -4.23 -7.39 3.14
C PHE A 49 -4.82 -5.98 3.24
N GLY A 50 -5.81 -5.67 2.45
CA GLY A 50 -6.52 -4.38 2.54
C GLY A 50 -7.29 -4.11 1.26
N ASP A 51 -8.37 -3.34 1.37
CA ASP A 51 -9.18 -2.97 0.20
C ASP A 51 -8.33 -2.26 -0.87
N LEU A 52 -7.30 -1.50 -0.45
CA LEU A 52 -6.39 -0.78 -1.34
C LEU A 52 -5.62 -1.68 -2.32
N ILE A 53 -5.28 -2.91 -1.90
CA ILE A 53 -4.55 -3.88 -2.74
C ILE A 53 -5.46 -5.00 -3.26
N HIS A 54 -6.74 -4.97 -2.90
CA HIS A 54 -7.71 -5.99 -3.29
C HIS A 54 -8.10 -5.84 -4.76
N PRO A 55 -8.10 -6.91 -5.56
CA PRO A 55 -8.41 -6.84 -7.00
C PRO A 55 -9.80 -6.30 -7.33
N GLU A 56 -10.79 -6.60 -6.50
CA GLU A 56 -12.19 -6.24 -6.78
C GLU A 56 -12.72 -5.09 -5.93
N ARG A 57 -11.99 -4.70 -4.87
CA ARG A 57 -12.42 -3.66 -3.93
C ARG A 57 -11.56 -2.40 -3.98
N SER A 58 -10.38 -2.49 -4.60
CA SER A 58 -9.55 -1.32 -4.78
C SER A 58 -10.15 -0.45 -5.87
N HIS A 59 -10.29 0.84 -5.55
CA HIS A 59 -10.65 1.86 -6.52
C HIS A 59 -9.41 2.33 -7.32
N LEU A 60 -8.23 1.81 -6.97
CA LEU A 60 -6.98 2.11 -7.67
C LEU A 60 -6.92 1.43 -9.03
N SER A 61 -6.21 2.11 -9.92
CA SER A 61 -5.85 1.55 -11.21
C SER A 61 -4.93 0.33 -11.02
N SER A 62 -4.94 -0.59 -11.99
CA SER A 62 -4.16 -1.84 -11.93
C SER A 62 -2.68 -1.56 -11.63
N SER A 63 -2.10 -0.58 -12.31
CA SER A 63 -0.70 -0.14 -12.17
C SER A 63 -0.41 0.42 -10.77
N CYS A 64 -1.29 1.29 -10.26
CA CYS A 64 -1.15 1.87 -8.92
C CYS A 64 -1.25 0.80 -7.83
N ARG A 65 -2.15 -0.17 -8.00
CA ARG A 65 -2.31 -1.28 -7.07
C ARG A 65 -1.07 -2.16 -6.99
N GLU A 66 -0.46 -2.49 -8.12
CA GLU A 66 0.81 -3.24 -8.16
C GLU A 66 1.95 -2.44 -7.54
N PHE A 67 2.04 -1.14 -7.85
CA PHE A 67 3.01 -0.22 -7.26
C PHE A 67 2.89 -0.19 -5.74
N VAL A 68 1.67 0.06 -5.22
CA VAL A 68 1.40 0.13 -3.78
C VAL A 68 1.76 -1.17 -3.09
N ARG A 69 1.32 -2.31 -3.65
CA ARG A 69 1.63 -3.63 -3.08
C ARG A 69 3.15 -3.85 -3.01
N HIS A 70 3.87 -3.55 -4.08
CA HIS A 70 5.31 -3.81 -4.14
C HIS A 70 6.10 -2.91 -3.20
N ASP A 71 5.79 -1.61 -3.18
CA ASP A 71 6.45 -0.63 -2.32
C ASP A 71 6.19 -0.92 -0.83
N LEU A 72 4.95 -1.24 -0.46
CA LEU A 72 4.59 -1.63 0.91
C LEU A 72 5.30 -2.91 1.37
N LEU A 73 5.36 -3.93 0.51
CA LEU A 73 6.08 -5.17 0.81
C LEU A 73 7.58 -4.94 0.93
N HIS A 74 8.15 -4.01 0.15
CA HIS A 74 9.55 -3.62 0.25
C HIS A 74 9.83 -2.92 1.58
N ARG A 75 9.00 -1.92 1.96
CA ARG A 75 9.11 -1.20 3.24
C ARG A 75 8.97 -2.15 4.44
N TYR A 76 8.01 -3.09 4.39
CA TYR A 76 7.83 -4.10 5.43
C TYR A 76 9.07 -4.98 5.58
N ARG A 77 9.64 -5.48 4.48
CA ARG A 77 10.87 -6.28 4.50
C ARG A 77 12.12 -5.50 4.93
N GLN A 78 12.09 -4.18 4.84
CA GLN A 78 13.14 -3.29 5.36
C GLN A 78 12.96 -2.97 6.86
N GLY A 79 11.92 -3.48 7.51
CA GLY A 79 11.65 -3.22 8.92
C GLY A 79 11.13 -1.80 9.20
N GLN A 80 10.60 -1.07 8.20
CA GLN A 80 10.05 0.28 8.42
C GLN A 80 8.84 0.30 9.35
N PHE A 81 8.20 -0.85 9.58
CA PHE A 81 7.02 -1.02 10.42
C PHE A 81 7.31 -1.89 11.65
N GLU A 82 8.59 -2.04 12.03
CA GLU A 82 9.03 -2.96 13.07
C GLU A 82 9.20 -2.33 14.46
#